data_AF-A0A524PV94-F1
#
_entry.id   AF-A0A524PV94-F1
#
_cell.length_a   1.000
_cell.length_b   1.000
_cell.length_c   1.000
_cell.angle_alpha   90.00
_cell.angle_beta   90.00
_cell.angle_gamma   90.00
#
_symmetry.space_group_name_H-M   'P 1'
#
loop_
_entity.id
_entity.type
_entity.pdbx_description
1 polymer ?
#
loop_
_entity_poly.entity_id
_entity_poly.type
_entity_poly.pdbx_seq_one_letter_code
_entity_poly.pdbx_strand_id
1 'polypeptide(L)'
;MYLRTNDIAPPYRPGMDRKSAYKSVWTRHWHDFMKIYPDRFDETYGELTGEKRFEVSRLLACGDFRNGFRKHTCPECGTVLMVPFSCKSRLCLSCHRKKLYGWSMNLSEIMHTTLSHFHVTFTLPGPVMRAMFKHRF
;
A
#
# COMPACT_ATOMS: atom_id res chain seq x y z
N MET A 1 -19.26 11.59 -2.45
CA MET A 1 -20.34 12.59 -2.60
C MET A 1 -20.38 12.96 -4.08
N TYR A 2 -21.37 12.50 -4.86
CA TYR A 2 -21.48 12.87 -6.28
C TYR A 2 -22.57 13.91 -6.45
N LEU A 3 -22.26 14.99 -7.15
CA LEU A 3 -23.25 15.96 -7.62
C LEU A 3 -23.67 15.50 -9.03
N ARG A 4 -24.97 15.20 -9.19
CA ARG A 4 -25.62 14.67 -10.42
C ARG A 4 -25.65 15.70 -11.54
N THR A 5 -25.70 15.22 -12.78
CA THR A 5 -26.20 16.01 -13.93
C THR A 5 -27.23 15.29 -14.82
N ASN A 6 -27.49 13.97 -14.69
CA ASN A 6 -28.62 13.32 -15.38
C ASN A 6 -29.02 11.95 -14.77
N ASP A 7 -30.32 11.62 -14.80
CA ASP A 7 -31.03 10.69 -13.89
C ASP A 7 -31.22 9.22 -14.37
N ILE A 8 -30.54 8.72 -15.40
CA ILE A 8 -30.91 7.43 -16.04
C ILE A 8 -29.99 6.23 -15.67
N ALA A 9 -28.82 6.45 -15.06
CA ALA A 9 -27.88 5.37 -14.73
C ALA A 9 -28.00 4.90 -13.25
N PRO A 10 -27.84 3.59 -12.95
CA PRO A 10 -27.84 3.10 -11.57
C PRO A 10 -26.78 3.84 -10.73
N PRO A 11 -27.07 4.16 -9.45
CA PRO A 11 -26.20 4.99 -8.62
C PRO A 11 -24.83 4.33 -8.49
N TYR A 12 -23.79 5.06 -8.91
CA TYR A 12 -22.40 4.60 -8.77
C TYR A 12 -22.11 4.29 -7.31
N ARG A 13 -21.76 3.03 -7.03
CA ARG A 13 -21.20 2.60 -5.75
C ARG A 13 -19.69 2.82 -5.83
N PRO A 14 -19.12 3.88 -5.20
CA PRO A 14 -17.68 3.95 -5.05
C PRO A 14 -17.19 2.62 -4.54
N GLY A 15 -16.14 2.10 -5.18
CA GLY A 15 -15.37 0.98 -4.64
C GLY A 15 -15.10 1.35 -3.19
N MET A 16 -15.85 0.69 -2.32
CA MET A 16 -16.10 1.03 -0.92
C MET A 16 -14.79 1.51 -0.30
N ASP A 17 -14.82 2.70 0.32
CA ASP A 17 -13.91 3.11 1.40
C ASP A 17 -12.91 2.02 1.74
N ARG A 18 -11.62 2.10 1.35
CA ARG A 18 -10.70 0.95 1.24
C ARG A 18 -10.73 -0.02 2.44
N LYS A 19 -11.76 -0.86 2.50
CA LYS A 19 -12.17 -1.71 3.60
C LYS A 19 -11.93 -3.11 3.11
N SER A 20 -11.13 -3.81 3.87
CA SER A 20 -10.80 -5.20 3.63
C SER A 20 -10.83 -5.91 4.97
N ALA A 21 -11.08 -7.22 4.93
CA ALA A 21 -10.94 -8.05 6.12
C ALA A 21 -9.56 -7.83 6.78
N TYR A 22 -8.50 -7.74 5.98
CA TYR A 22 -7.16 -7.38 6.43
C TYR A 22 -7.12 -6.06 7.20
N LYS A 23 -7.60 -4.95 6.62
CA LYS A 23 -7.60 -3.64 7.30
C LYS A 23 -8.43 -3.68 8.59
N SER A 24 -9.51 -4.46 8.63
CA SER A 24 -10.37 -4.58 9.81
C SER A 24 -9.66 -5.25 11.00
N VAL A 25 -8.81 -6.24 10.76
CA VAL A 25 -7.99 -6.88 11.81
C VAL A 25 -7.06 -5.86 12.45
N TRP A 26 -6.34 -5.08 11.63
CA TRP A 26 -5.50 -3.98 12.14
C TRP A 26 -6.32 -2.96 12.92
N THR A 27 -7.44 -2.52 12.36
CA THR A 27 -8.29 -1.50 13.00
C THR A 27 -8.78 -1.96 14.37
N ARG A 28 -9.15 -3.24 14.50
CA ARG A 28 -9.71 -3.80 15.73
C ARG A 28 -8.65 -4.08 16.79
N HIS A 29 -7.50 -4.64 16.40
CA HIS A 29 -6.55 -5.22 17.35
C HIS A 29 -5.28 -4.40 17.55
N TRP A 30 -5.02 -3.38 16.73
CA TRP A 30 -3.75 -2.64 16.77
C TRP A 30 -3.46 -2.00 18.14
N HIS A 31 -4.47 -1.40 18.77
CA HIS A 31 -4.32 -0.77 20.07
C HIS A 31 -3.90 -1.76 21.15
N ASP A 32 -4.58 -2.91 21.24
CA ASP A 32 -4.29 -3.92 22.25
C ASP A 32 -2.97 -4.63 21.96
N PHE A 33 -2.67 -4.85 20.68
CA PHE A 33 -1.38 -5.36 20.22
C PHE A 33 -0.22 -4.49 20.71
N MET A 34 -0.32 -3.15 20.60
CA MET A 34 0.73 -2.25 21.08
C MET A 34 0.96 -2.35 22.59
N LYS A 35 -0.08 -2.66 23.38
CA LYS A 35 0.04 -2.82 24.83
C LYS A 35 0.78 -4.09 25.21
N ILE A 36 0.49 -5.20 24.53
CA ILE A 36 1.09 -6.51 24.85
C ILE A 36 2.45 -6.74 24.17
N TYR A 37 2.83 -5.89 23.20
CA TYR A 37 4.03 -6.11 22.40
C TYR A 37 5.33 -6.12 23.20
N PRO A 38 5.58 -5.14 24.10
CA PRO A 38 6.82 -5.10 24.87
C PRO A 38 7.04 -6.39 25.67
N ASP A 39 5.98 -6.93 26.27
CA ASP A 39 6.09 -8.10 27.15
C ASP A 39 6.18 -9.42 26.38
N ARG A 40 5.54 -9.52 25.21
CA ARG A 40 5.35 -10.81 24.51
C ARG A 40 6.20 -11.00 23.27
N PHE A 41 6.65 -9.93 22.63
CA PHE A 41 7.17 -9.99 21.26
C PHE A 41 8.48 -9.23 21.07
N ASP A 42 8.86 -8.34 21.99
CA ASP A 42 10.05 -7.51 21.86
C ASP A 42 11.34 -8.33 21.80
N GLU A 43 11.48 -9.34 22.67
CA GLU A 43 12.65 -10.21 22.72
C GLU A 43 12.85 -11.01 21.41
N THR A 44 11.75 -11.42 20.76
CA THR A 44 11.79 -12.28 19.56
C THR A 44 11.87 -11.48 18.27
N TYR A 45 11.14 -10.37 18.16
CA TYR A 45 10.96 -9.61 16.92
C TYR A 45 11.61 -8.22 16.93
N GLY A 46 12.24 -7.87 18.06
CA GLY A 46 12.86 -6.58 18.30
C GLY A 46 11.86 -5.45 18.48
N GLU A 47 12.38 -4.26 18.80
CA GLU A 47 11.58 -3.08 19.11
C GLU A 47 10.51 -2.77 18.05
N LEU A 48 9.30 -2.49 18.53
CA LEU A 48 8.30 -1.82 17.72
C LEU A 48 8.69 -0.35 17.54
N THR A 49 9.48 -0.05 16.51
CA THR A 49 9.98 1.31 16.26
C THR A 49 8.86 2.29 15.87
N GLY A 50 9.15 3.59 15.95
CA GLY A 50 8.25 4.65 15.47
C GLY A 50 7.88 4.52 13.99
N GLU A 51 8.83 4.07 13.15
CA GLU A 51 8.60 3.82 11.72
C GLU A 51 7.60 2.68 11.49
N LYS A 52 7.73 1.57 12.25
CA LYS A 52 6.76 0.46 12.21
C LYS A 52 5.36 0.94 12.59
N ARG A 53 5.25 1.74 13.66
CA ARG A 53 3.97 2.34 14.09
C ARG A 53 3.39 3.28 13.03
N PHE A 54 4.24 4.07 12.38
CA PHE A 54 3.84 5.00 11.32
C PHE A 54 3.30 4.28 10.09
N GLU A 55 3.89 3.14 9.70
CA GLU A 55 3.35 2.35 8.58
C GLU A 55 1.96 1.78 8.88
N VAL A 56 1.67 1.42 10.13
CA VAL A 56 0.32 1.01 10.54
C VAL A 56 -0.65 2.18 10.54
N SER A 57 -0.26 3.36 11.04
CA SER A 57 -1.13 4.55 11.00
C SER A 57 -1.51 4.94 9.57
N ARG A 58 -0.55 4.83 8.63
CA ARG A 58 -0.78 4.99 7.19
C ARG A 58 -1.80 4.01 6.65
N LEU A 59 -1.69 2.73 6.99
CA LEU A 59 -2.67 1.70 6.62
C LEU A 59 -4.07 2.06 7.12
N LEU A 60 -4.20 2.44 8.40
CA LEU A 60 -5.48 2.77 9.02
C LEU A 60 -6.13 4.01 8.38
N ALA A 61 -5.34 5.04 8.07
CA ALA A 61 -5.77 6.27 7.40
C ALA A 61 -6.01 6.11 5.89
N CYS A 62 -5.59 5.00 5.28
CA CYS A 62 -5.62 4.82 3.83
C CYS A 62 -7.05 4.79 3.27
N GLY A 63 -7.33 5.60 2.25
CA GLY A 63 -8.63 5.62 1.58
C GLY A 63 -9.72 6.35 2.35
N ASP A 64 -9.37 7.13 3.36
CA ASP A 64 -10.30 8.02 4.06
C ASP A 64 -10.47 9.33 3.27
N PHE A 65 -11.71 9.69 2.96
CA PHE A 65 -12.04 10.92 2.23
C PHE A 65 -11.70 12.19 3.02
N ARG A 66 -11.65 12.11 4.36
CA ARG A 66 -11.24 13.24 5.21
C ARG A 66 -9.78 13.63 4.99
N ASN A 67 -8.96 12.70 4.49
CA ASN A 67 -7.56 12.95 4.15
C ASN A 67 -7.39 13.52 2.74
N GLY A 68 -8.48 13.86 2.05
CA GLY A 68 -8.47 14.39 0.70
C GLY A 68 -8.73 13.35 -0.38
N PHE A 69 -9.11 13.84 -1.56
CA PHE A 69 -9.48 13.04 -2.72
C PHE A 69 -9.22 13.80 -4.01
N ARG A 70 -9.13 13.05 -5.12
CA ARG A 70 -9.10 13.61 -6.47
C ARG A 70 -10.45 13.40 -7.13
N LYS A 71 -10.99 14.48 -7.72
CA LYS A 71 -12.19 14.44 -8.57
C LYS A 71 -11.76 14.27 -10.02
N HIS A 72 -12.40 13.33 -10.70
CA HIS A 72 -12.28 13.09 -12.13
C HIS A 72 -13.66 13.28 -12.74
N THR A 73 -13.76 13.97 -13.87
CA THR A 73 -15.03 14.16 -14.58
C THR A 73 -14.85 13.63 -15.99
N CYS A 74 -15.76 12.77 -16.43
CA CYS A 74 -15.81 12.33 -17.83
C CYS A 74 -16.29 13.50 -18.71
N PRO A 75 -15.53 13.89 -19.75
CA PRO A 75 -15.93 15.00 -20.62
C PRO A 75 -17.14 14.66 -21.51
N GLU A 76 -17.35 13.37 -21.81
CA GLU A 76 -18.42 12.94 -22.74
C GLU A 76 -19.78 12.81 -22.05
N CYS A 77 -19.84 12.16 -20.87
CA CYS A 77 -21.10 11.87 -20.19
C CYS A 77 -21.28 12.64 -18.87
N GLY A 78 -20.32 13.47 -18.47
CA GLY A 78 -20.37 14.25 -17.23
C GLY A 78 -20.22 13.41 -15.94
N THR A 79 -20.03 12.09 -16.03
CA THR A 79 -19.87 11.23 -14.86
C THR A 79 -18.67 11.66 -14.03
N VAL A 80 -18.90 11.93 -12.75
CA VAL A 80 -17.85 12.28 -11.80
C VAL A 80 -17.40 11.02 -11.06
N LEU A 81 -16.09 10.87 -10.88
CA LEU A 81 -15.45 9.85 -10.05
C LEU A 81 -14.57 10.54 -8.99
N MET A 82 -14.80 10.24 -7.71
CA MET A 82 -13.98 10.73 -6.60
C MET A 82 -13.14 9.59 -6.02
N VAL A 83 -11.82 9.79 -6.01
CA VAL A 83 -10.86 8.79 -5.55
C VAL A 83 -10.13 9.32 -4.32
N PRO A 84 -10.29 8.71 -3.13
CA PRO A 84 -9.57 9.13 -1.94
C PRO A 84 -8.08 8.84 -2.06
N PHE A 85 -7.26 9.63 -1.38
CA PHE A 85 -5.81 9.41 -1.38
C PHE A 85 -5.43 8.08 -0.72
N SER A 86 -4.41 7.43 -1.28
CA SER A 86 -3.90 6.16 -0.80
C SER A 86 -2.57 6.35 -0.09
N CYS A 87 -2.40 5.70 1.07
CA CYS A 87 -1.07 5.55 1.66
C CYS A 87 -0.27 4.64 0.74
N LYS A 88 0.83 5.00 0.12
CA LYS A 88 1.54 4.08 -0.81
C LYS A 88 2.40 3.04 -0.06
N SER A 89 1.89 2.53 1.07
CA SER A 89 2.55 1.62 1.99
C SER A 89 2.59 0.19 1.44
N ARG A 90 3.65 -0.56 1.79
CA ARG A 90 3.77 -1.99 1.53
C ARG A 90 2.88 -2.82 2.46
N LEU A 91 2.61 -2.35 3.68
CA LEU A 91 1.73 -3.02 4.64
C LEU A 91 0.27 -3.02 4.16
N CYS A 92 -0.15 -1.98 3.43
CA CYS A 92 -1.48 -1.92 2.86
C CYS A 92 -1.61 -2.82 1.63
N LEU A 93 -2.22 -4.00 1.79
CA LEU A 93 -2.41 -4.97 0.71
C LEU A 93 -3.10 -4.40 -0.54
N SER A 94 -4.08 -3.50 -0.38
CA SER A 94 -4.75 -2.86 -1.53
C SER A 94 -3.81 -1.95 -2.30
N CYS A 95 -2.94 -1.21 -1.61
CA CYS A 95 -1.93 -0.35 -2.24
C CYS A 95 -0.80 -1.16 -2.84
N HIS A 96 -0.32 -2.16 -2.10
CA HIS A 96 0.75 -3.03 -2.53
C HIS A 96 0.35 -3.85 -3.77
N ARG A 97 -0.88 -4.39 -3.81
CA ARG A 97 -1.41 -5.07 -4.99
C ARG A 97 -1.41 -4.19 -6.24
N LYS A 98 -1.82 -2.92 -6.12
CA LYS A 98 -1.77 -1.98 -7.26
C LYS A 98 -0.33 -1.74 -7.73
N LYS A 99 0.61 -1.62 -6.79
CA LYS A 99 2.04 -1.48 -7.11
C LYS A 99 2.58 -2.73 -7.82
N LEU A 100 2.29 -3.93 -7.30
CA LEU A 100 2.71 -5.20 -7.91
C LEU A 100 2.14 -5.36 -9.31
N TYR A 101 0.86 -5.03 -9.50
CA TYR A 101 0.22 -5.12 -10.81
C TYR A 101 0.86 -4.17 -11.83
N GLY A 102 1.08 -2.90 -11.45
CA GLY A 102 1.77 -1.95 -12.32
C GLY A 102 3.21 -2.37 -12.64
N TRP A 103 3.92 -2.95 -11.68
CA TRP A 103 5.24 -3.53 -11.92
C TRP A 103 5.19 -4.72 -12.88
N SER A 104 4.20 -5.60 -12.74
CA SER A 104 4.00 -6.74 -13.65
C SER A 104 3.70 -6.30 -15.08
N MET A 105 2.91 -5.24 -15.27
CA MET A 105 2.65 -4.67 -16.59
C MET A 105 3.94 -4.13 -17.20
N ASN A 106 4.68 -3.32 -16.44
CA ASN A 106 5.96 -2.79 -16.91
C ASN A 106 6.98 -3.91 -17.22
N LEU A 107 7.02 -4.95 -16.40
CA LEU A 107 7.87 -6.12 -16.65
C LEU A 107 7.52 -6.78 -17.98
N SER A 108 6.23 -6.91 -18.29
CA SER A 108 5.77 -7.46 -19.57
C SER A 108 6.17 -6.61 -20.78
N GLU A 109 6.41 -5.30 -20.60
CA GLU A 109 6.85 -4.41 -21.68
C GLU A 109 8.37 -4.50 -21.91
N ILE A 110 9.15 -4.64 -20.83
CA ILE A 110 10.63 -4.61 -20.90
C ILE A 110 11.25 -6.01 -21.07
N MET A 111 10.54 -7.06 -20.70
CA MET A 111 11.06 -8.44 -20.72
C MET A 111 10.78 -9.09 -22.08
N HIS A 112 11.79 -9.11 -22.93
CA HIS A 112 11.71 -9.75 -24.24
C HIS A 112 11.96 -11.25 -24.15
N THR A 113 10.89 -12.05 -23.98
CA THR A 113 10.98 -13.51 -23.78
C THR A 113 11.70 -14.29 -24.88
N THR A 114 11.97 -13.68 -26.04
CA THR A 114 12.74 -14.27 -27.14
C THR A 114 14.26 -14.15 -26.97
N LEU A 115 14.73 -13.31 -26.04
CA LEU A 115 16.15 -13.16 -25.74
C LEU A 115 16.58 -14.13 -24.63
N SER A 116 17.81 -14.63 -24.72
CA SER A 116 18.44 -15.38 -23.63
C SER A 116 18.73 -14.44 -22.47
N HIS A 117 18.14 -14.70 -21.31
CA HIS A 117 18.40 -13.95 -20.08
C HIS A 117 19.29 -14.79 -19.16
N PHE A 118 20.23 -14.15 -18.48
CA PHE A 118 21.03 -14.76 -17.41
C PHE A 118 20.92 -13.91 -16.14
N HIS A 119 20.68 -14.57 -15.01
CA HIS A 119 20.65 -13.91 -13.71
C HIS A 119 22.07 -13.91 -13.13
N VAL A 120 22.65 -12.72 -12.92
CA VAL A 120 23.93 -12.58 -12.22
C VAL A 120 23.66 -12.19 -10.78
N THR A 121 23.99 -13.09 -9.85
CA THR A 121 23.96 -12.79 -8.42
C THR A 121 25.34 -12.36 -7.96
N PHE A 122 25.47 -11.15 -7.42
CA PHE A 122 26.68 -10.72 -6.74
C PHE A 122 26.58 -11.07 -5.26
N THR A 123 27.32 -12.08 -4.82
CA THR A 123 27.45 -12.38 -3.40
C THR A 123 28.45 -11.42 -2.78
N LEU A 124 27.97 -10.52 -1.93
CA LEU A 124 28.86 -9.64 -1.16
C LEU A 124 29.58 -10.46 -0.07
N PRO A 125 30.91 -10.37 0.06
CA PRO A 125 31.63 -10.97 1.17
C PRO A 125 31.08 -10.45 2.51
N GLY A 126 30.98 -11.33 3.52
CA GLY A 126 30.44 -10.99 4.83
C GLY A 126 31.02 -9.73 5.49
N PRO A 127 32.35 -9.44 5.39
CA PRO A 127 32.92 -8.18 5.89
C PRO A 127 32.38 -6.93 5.18
N VAL A 128 32.23 -6.98 3.86
CA VAL A 128 31.68 -5.86 3.06
C VAL A 128 30.23 -5.60 3.45
N MET A 129 29.45 -6.68 3.56
CA MET A 129 28.06 -6.60 3.99
C MET A 129 27.94 -5.95 5.38
N ARG A 130 28.75 -6.37 6.36
CA ARG A 130 28.77 -5.78 7.71
C ARG A 130 29.17 -4.30 7.71
N ALA A 131 30.16 -3.93 6.91
CA ALA A 131 30.57 -2.53 6.78
C ALA A 131 29.44 -1.67 6.19
N MET A 132 28.77 -2.14 5.14
CA MET A 132 27.65 -1.43 4.51
C MET A 132 26.48 -1.23 5.47
N PHE A 133 26.07 -2.26 6.20
CA PHE A 133 24.96 -2.15 7.17
C PHE A 133 25.32 -1.28 8.39
N LYS A 134 26.59 -1.21 8.78
CA LYS A 134 27.05 -0.31 9.85
C LYS A 134 26.91 1.18 9.48
N HIS A 135 27.01 1.51 8.20
CA HIS A 135 26.91 2.88 7.69
C HIS A 135 25.48 3.30 7.26
N ARG A 136 24.44 2.48 7.55
CA ARG A 136 23.03 2.76 7.24
C ARG A 136 22.78 3.09 5.75
N PHE A 137 23.26 2.23 4.86
CA PHE A 137 22.71 2.12 3.51
C PHE A 137 21.40 1.32 3.49
#